data_AF-A0A1V4VWJ0-F1
#
_entry.id   AF-A0A1V4VWJ0-F1
#
_cell.length_a   1.000
_cell.length_b   1.000
_cell.length_c   1.000
_cell.angle_alpha   90.00
_cell.angle_beta   90.00
_cell.angle_gamma   90.00
#
_symmetry.space_group_name_H-M   'P 1'
#
loop_
_entity.id
_entity.type
_entity.pdbx_description
1 polymer ?
#
loop_
_entity_poly.entity_id
_entity_poly.type
_entity_poly.pdbx_seq_one_letter_code
_entity_poly.pdbx_strand_id
1 'polypeptide(L)'
;MLGYLNDLQERFFTWCDNAVQDHIDREGTILKKWRPSKNPDGSYDLVFELAAHDESASKFTMPVPEEFHELLESEYFINHPPGPRRRDLVLIINKNKKI
;
A
#
# COMPACT_ATOMS: atom_id res chain seq x y z
N MET A 1 -14.45 19.53 5.91
CA MET A 1 -13.42 18.56 6.33
C MET A 1 -13.06 17.53 5.25
N LEU A 2 -13.47 17.72 3.99
CA LEU A 2 -13.13 16.83 2.86
C LEU A 2 -11.73 17.12 2.26
N GLY A 3 -11.24 18.36 2.34
CA GLY A 3 -9.93 18.73 1.80
C GLY A 3 -8.76 18.04 2.51
N TYR A 4 -8.80 17.98 3.85
CA TYR A 4 -7.73 17.36 4.65
C TYR A 4 -7.55 15.86 4.39
N LEU A 5 -8.65 15.12 4.23
CA LEU A 5 -8.60 13.69 3.91
C LEU A 5 -8.09 13.46 2.48
N ASN A 6 -8.45 14.32 1.52
CA ASN A 6 -7.90 14.25 0.17
C ASN A 6 -6.38 14.51 0.15
N ASP A 7 -5.92 15.52 0.89
CA ASP A 7 -4.49 15.86 0.97
C ASP A 7 -3.69 14.74 1.66
N LEU A 8 -4.22 14.17 2.75
CA LEU A 8 -3.58 13.05 3.46
C LEU A 8 -3.56 11.77 2.61
N GLN A 9 -4.64 11.50 1.88
CA GLN A 9 -4.74 10.38 0.96
C GLN A 9 -3.77 10.52 -0.22
N GLU A 10 -3.66 11.70 -0.82
CA GLU A 10 -2.69 11.98 -1.88
C GLU A 10 -1.25 11.81 -1.39
N ARG A 11 -0.94 12.32 -0.19
CA ARG A 11 0.36 12.12 0.45
C ARG A 11 0.65 10.64 0.72
N PHE A 12 -0.34 9.87 1.15
CA PHE A 12 -0.20 8.43 1.38
C PHE A 12 0.12 7.69 0.07
N PHE A 13 -0.64 7.93 -1.00
CA PHE A 13 -0.39 7.29 -2.28
C PHE A 13 0.96 7.70 -2.87
N THR A 14 1.33 8.98 -2.75
CA THR A 14 2.66 9.47 -3.16
C THR A 14 3.77 8.78 -2.38
N TRP A 15 3.60 8.60 -1.06
CA TRP A 15 4.56 7.87 -0.24
C TRP A 15 4.69 6.40 -0.67
N CYS A 16 3.56 5.71 -0.93
CA CYS A 16 3.55 4.34 -1.43
C CYS A 16 4.25 4.21 -2.79
N ASP A 17 3.97 5.13 -3.72
CA ASP A 17 4.58 5.13 -5.05
C ASP A 17 6.09 5.36 -4.97
N ASN A 18 6.54 6.33 -4.15
CA ASN A 18 7.96 6.57 -3.93
C ASN A 18 8.65 5.36 -3.28
N ALA A 19 8.04 4.78 -2.24
CA ALA A 19 8.56 3.59 -1.58
C ALA A 19 8.77 2.43 -2.56
N VAL A 20 7.77 2.16 -3.41
CA VAL A 20 7.87 1.09 -4.41
C VAL A 20 8.88 1.44 -5.51
N GLN A 21 8.88 2.69 -6.00
CA GLN A 21 9.78 3.13 -7.06
C GLN A 21 11.24 3.05 -6.63
N ASP A 22 11.56 3.42 -5.39
CA ASP A 22 12.90 3.27 -4.80
C ASP A 22 13.40 1.82 -4.86
N HIS A 23 12.52 0.85 -4.69
CA HIS A 23 12.88 -0.57 -4.81
C HIS A 23 12.99 -1.03 -6.27
N ILE A 24 12.10 -0.56 -7.16
CA ILE A 24 12.18 -0.82 -8.60
C ILE A 24 13.49 -0.30 -9.19
N ASP A 25 13.88 0.93 -8.87
CA ASP A 25 15.07 1.58 -9.44
C ASP A 25 16.36 0.90 -8.99
N ARG A 26 16.36 0.30 -7.79
CA ARG A 26 17.53 -0.44 -7.26
C ARG A 26 17.70 -1.81 -7.91
N GLU A 27 16.62 -2.53 -8.16
CA GLU A 27 16.67 -3.93 -8.61
C GLU A 27 16.32 -4.13 -10.09
N GLY A 28 15.86 -3.10 -10.79
CA GLY A 28 15.39 -3.20 -12.18
C GLY A 28 14.15 -4.08 -12.33
N THR A 29 13.33 -4.18 -11.27
CA THR A 29 12.18 -5.08 -11.20
C THR A 29 10.88 -4.37 -11.55
N ILE A 30 9.83 -5.13 -11.85
CA ILE A 30 8.48 -4.59 -12.07
C ILE A 30 7.59 -4.88 -10.85
N LEU A 31 6.85 -3.86 -10.42
CA LEU A 31 5.80 -4.03 -9.42
C LEU A 31 4.68 -4.91 -9.99
N LYS A 32 4.37 -6.00 -9.28
CA LYS A 32 3.21 -6.85 -9.55
C LYS A 32 2.00 -6.41 -8.76
N LYS A 33 2.19 -6.09 -7.48
CA LYS A 33 1.10 -5.76 -6.56
C LYS A 33 1.63 -5.05 -5.33
N TRP A 34 0.84 -4.17 -4.75
CA TRP A 34 1.05 -3.73 -3.36
C TRP A 34 -0.27 -3.61 -2.61
N ARG A 35 -0.18 -3.58 -1.28
CA ARG A 35 -1.29 -3.32 -0.36
C ARG A 35 -0.79 -2.87 1.02
N PRO A 36 -1.55 -2.03 1.72
CA PRO A 36 -1.37 -1.90 3.16
C PRO A 36 -1.89 -3.17 3.88
N SER A 37 -1.24 -3.53 4.98
CA SER A 37 -1.55 -4.69 5.82
C SER A 37 -1.53 -4.26 7.28
N LYS A 38 -2.60 -4.57 8.02
CA LYS A 38 -2.65 -4.32 9.46
C LYS A 38 -1.97 -5.46 10.22
N ASN A 39 -1.05 -5.11 11.11
CA ASN A 39 -0.37 -6.05 11.97
C ASN A 39 -1.16 -6.29 13.27
N PRO A 40 -0.94 -7.41 13.97
CA PRO A 40 -1.65 -7.74 15.21
C PRO A 40 -1.42 -6.72 16.35
N ASP A 41 -0.31 -6.00 16.31
CA ASP A 41 0.05 -4.96 17.27
C ASP A 41 -0.64 -3.61 16.98
N GLY A 42 -1.41 -3.52 15.89
CA GLY A 42 -2.08 -2.29 15.45
C GLY A 42 -1.25 -1.43 14.51
N SER A 43 0.01 -1.79 14.25
CA SER A 43 0.82 -1.12 13.23
C SER A 43 0.38 -1.51 11.82
N TYR A 44 0.88 -0.78 10.82
CA TYR A 44 0.58 -1.01 9.42
C TYR A 44 1.86 -1.20 8.63
N ASP A 45 1.85 -2.18 7.73
CA ASP A 45 2.93 -2.42 6.77
C ASP A 45 2.43 -2.26 5.34
N LEU A 46 3.23 -1.61 4.50
CA LEU A 46 3.11 -1.66 3.05
C LEU A 46 3.75 -2.96 2.56
N VAL A 47 2.93 -3.86 2.07
CA VAL A 47 3.33 -5.12 1.46
C VAL A 47 3.34 -4.94 -0.05
N PHE A 48 4.46 -5.23 -0.73
CA PHE A 48 4.52 -5.19 -2.18
C PHE A 48 5.32 -6.35 -2.76
N GLU A 49 4.98 -6.74 -3.98
CA GLU A 49 5.57 -7.84 -4.71
C GLU A 49 6.23 -7.29 -5.97
N LEU A 50 7.54 -7.49 -6.08
CA LEU A 50 8.34 -7.13 -7.25
C LEU A 50 8.83 -8.39 -7.94
N ALA A 51 8.93 -8.37 -9.27
CA ALA A 51 9.52 -9.47 -10.02
C ALA A 51 10.42 -8.91 -11.11
N ALA A 52 11.57 -9.54 -11.36
CA ALA A 52 12.26 -9.37 -12.63
C ALA A 52 11.42 -10.00 -13.76
N HIS A 53 11.67 -9.62 -15.00
CA HIS A 53 10.95 -10.18 -16.15
C HIS A 53 11.11 -11.71 -16.16
N ASP A 54 9.99 -12.44 -16.16
CA ASP A 54 9.90 -13.91 -16.10
C ASP A 54 10.40 -14.61 -14.81
N GLU A 55 10.64 -13.87 -13.73
CA GLU A 55 11.03 -14.47 -12.44
C GLU A 55 9.88 -14.54 -11.42
N SER A 56 10.09 -15.37 -10.39
CA SER A 56 9.18 -15.47 -9.24
C SER A 56 9.16 -14.15 -8.48
N ALA A 57 7.98 -13.65 -8.13
CA ALA A 57 7.85 -12.39 -7.40
C ALA A 57 8.40 -12.50 -5.98
N SER A 58 9.27 -11.58 -5.60
CA SER A 58 9.78 -11.38 -4.25
C SER A 58 8.84 -10.44 -3.49
N LYS A 59 8.49 -10.83 -2.27
CA LYS A 59 7.62 -10.06 -1.38
C LYS A 59 8.46 -9.19 -0.44
N PHE A 60 8.12 -7.92 -0.40
CA PHE A 60 8.72 -6.91 0.47
C PHE A 60 7.66 -6.33 1.42
N THR A 61 8.14 -5.89 2.58
CA THR A 61 7.33 -5.28 3.64
C THR A 61 8.06 -4.08 4.18
N MET A 62 7.36 -2.96 4.29
CA MET A 62 7.87 -1.73 4.88
C MET A 62 6.88 -1.17 5.90
N PRO A 63 7.32 -0.67 7.05
CA PRO A 63 6.43 -0.04 8.02
C PRO A 63 5.83 1.24 7.42
N VAL A 64 4.51 1.37 7.55
CA VAL A 64 3.78 2.59 7.17
C VAL A 64 3.95 3.63 8.26
N PRO A 65 4.32 4.88 7.92
CA PRO A 65 4.39 5.98 8.87
C PRO A 65 3.09 6.18 9.66
N GLU A 66 3.23 6.47 10.95
CA GLU A 66 2.10 6.68 11.87
C GLU A 66 1.12 7.76 11.40
N GLU A 67 1.60 8.76 10.65
CA GLU A 67 0.76 9.82 10.07
C GLU A 67 -0.34 9.31 9.13
N PHE A 68 -0.19 8.11 8.57
CA PHE A 68 -1.19 7.50 7.70
C PHE A 68 -2.08 6.48 8.41
N HIS A 69 -1.83 6.17 9.68
CA HIS A 69 -2.59 5.13 10.41
C HIS A 69 -4.05 5.54 10.57
N GLU A 70 -4.34 6.81 10.85
CA GLU A 70 -5.72 7.32 10.92
C GLU A 70 -6.46 7.20 9.58
N LEU A 71 -5.77 7.47 8.46
CA LEU A 71 -6.33 7.30 7.12
C LEU A 71 -6.65 5.82 6.87
N LEU A 72 -5.73 4.92 7.23
CA LEU A 72 -5.90 3.49 7.04
C LEU A 72 -7.06 2.94 7.88
N GLU A 73 -7.14 3.34 9.16
CA GLU A 73 -8.31 3.05 9.98
C GLU A 73 -9.57 3.58 9.30
N SER A 74 -9.64 4.87 8.97
CA SER A 74 -10.83 5.52 8.42
C SER A 74 -11.37 4.89 7.14
N GLU A 75 -10.50 4.66 6.16
CA GLU A 75 -10.90 4.28 4.81
C GLU A 75 -10.93 2.76 4.59
N TYR A 76 -10.04 2.02 5.27
CA TYR A 76 -9.78 0.63 4.93
C TYR A 76 -10.14 -0.36 6.05
N PHE A 77 -10.14 0.06 7.32
CA PHE A 77 -10.28 -0.87 8.45
C PHE A 77 -11.42 -0.54 9.45
N ILE A 78 -12.00 0.67 9.43
CA ILE A 78 -13.05 1.11 10.38
C ILE A 78 -14.33 0.27 10.26
N ASN A 79 -14.63 -0.25 9.06
CA ASN A 79 -15.82 -1.09 8.82
C ASN A 79 -15.53 -2.59 8.77
N HIS A 80 -14.30 -3.02 9.07
CA HIS A 80 -13.93 -4.42 9.04
C HIS A 80 -13.57 -4.90 10.46
N PRO A 81 -14.52 -5.54 11.18
CA PRO A 81 -14.16 -6.22 12.43
C PRO A 81 -13.09 -7.28 12.14
N PRO A 82 -12.25 -7.66 13.12
CA PRO A 82 -11.23 -8.68 12.96
C PRO A 82 -11.90 -10.05 12.78
N GLY A 83 -12.38 -10.32 11.57
CA GLY A 83 -12.96 -11.58 11.16
C GLY A 83 -11.91 -12.41 10.40
N PRO A 84 -11.96 -13.75 10.45
CA PRO A 84 -10.95 -14.65 9.89
C PRO A 84 -10.92 -14.67 8.35
N ARG A 85 -11.57 -13.72 7.68
CA ARG A 85 -11.58 -13.63 6.21
C ARG A 85 -10.82 -12.39 5.80
N ARG A 86 -9.52 -12.58 5.57
CA ARG A 86 -8.67 -11.69 4.79
C ARG A 86 -9.38 -11.36 3.47
N ARG A 87 -10.08 -10.23 3.41
CA ARG A 87 -10.23 -9.52 2.15
C ARG A 87 -8.89 -8.85 1.94
N ASP A 88 -8.00 -9.57 1.27
CA ASP A 88 -6.80 -8.95 0.71
C ASP A 88 -7.32 -7.82 -0.20
N LEU A 89 -7.33 -6.59 0.31
CA LEU A 89 -7.55 -5.38 -0.48
C LEU A 89 -6.36 -5.31 -1.45
N VAL A 90 -6.54 -5.97 -2.59
CA VAL A 90 -5.64 -5.88 -3.73
C VAL A 90 -6.00 -4.57 -4.42
N LEU A 91 -5.39 -3.46 -3.98
CA LEU A 91 -5.36 -2.25 -4.79
C LEU A 91 -4.41 -2.52 -5.97
N ILE A 92 -4.96 -3.12 -7.03
CA ILE A 92 -4.28 -3.18 -8.32
C ILE A 92 -4.26 -1.75 -8.83
N ILE A 93 -3.09 -1.09 -8.82
CA ILE A 93 -2.93 0.16 -9.56
C ILE A 93 -3.08 -0.20 -11.04
N ASN A 94 -4.28 -0.01 -11.58
CA ASN A 94 -4.43 0.24 -13.01
C ASN A 94 -3.83 1.63 -13.26
N LYS A 95 -2.62 1.67 -13.83
CA LYS A 95 -1.99 2.88 -14.40
C LYS A 95 -2.79 3.41 -15.60
N ASN A 96 -4.06 3.73 -15.40
CA ASN A 96 -4.93 4.34 -16.41
C ASN A 96 -5.83 5.39 -15.75
N LYS A 97 -5.22 6.48 -15.28
CA LYS A 97 -5.90 7.78 -15.23
C LYS A 97 -4.89 8.90 -15.43
N LYS A 98 -4.61 9.18 -16.72
CA LYS A 98 -4.38 10.55 -17.16
C LYS A 98 -5.73 11.27 -17.05
N ILE A 99 -5.83 12.28 -16.20
CA ILE A 99 -6.68 13.45 -16.44
C ILE A 99 -5.87 14.66 -16.01
#